data_AF-A0A371GGI7-F1
#
_entry.id   AF-A0A371GGI7-F1
#
_cell.length_a   1.000
_cell.length_b   1.000
_cell.length_c   1.000
_cell.angle_alpha   90.00
_cell.angle_beta   90.00
_cell.angle_gamma   90.00
#
_symmetry.space_group_name_H-M   'P 1'
#
loop_
_entity.id
_entity.type
_entity.pdbx_description
1 polymer ?
#
loop_
_entity_poly.entity_id
_entity_poly.type
_entity_poly.pdbx_seq_one_letter_code
_entity_poly.pdbx_strand_id
1 'polypeptide(L)'
;MALIADFGMIILTFSAAGLRLRPSIDATCCHPTSVQTAACFIGFYLIAPGTGGIKSWASSLGAGQFDENYNIERKEKSSFLNWHISQLVLEHYLLPPC
;
A
#
# COMPACT_ATOMS: atom_id res chain seq x y z
N MET A 1 6.89 -7.81 5.45
CA MET A 1 6.20 -6.58 4.98
C MET A 1 4.85 -6.89 4.36
N ALA A 2 4.76 -7.82 3.40
CA ALA A 2 3.47 -8.29 2.83
C ALA A 2 2.46 -8.75 3.90
N LEU A 3 2.91 -9.59 4.84
CA LEU A 3 2.06 -10.05 5.95
C LEU A 3 1.43 -8.91 6.76
N ILE A 4 2.12 -7.77 6.92
CA ILE A 4 1.61 -6.61 7.69
C ILE A 4 0.46 -5.93 6.92
N ALA A 5 0.61 -5.78 5.59
CA ALA A 5 -0.46 -5.27 4.73
C ALA A 5 -1.66 -6.23 4.70
N ASP A 6 -1.41 -7.54 4.62
CA ASP A 6 -2.46 -8.57 4.64
C ASP A 6 -3.27 -8.53 5.94
N PHE A 7 -2.59 -8.45 7.09
CA PHE A 7 -3.27 -8.27 8.39
C PHE A 7 -4.06 -6.96 8.44
N GLY A 8 -3.53 -5.86 7.92
CA GLY A 8 -4.24 -4.58 7.85
C GLY A 8 -5.52 -4.67 6.99
N MET A 9 -5.44 -5.34 5.84
CA MET A 9 -6.60 -5.60 4.97
C MET A 9 -7.63 -6.50 5.66
N ILE A 10 -7.21 -7.56 6.35
CA ILE A 10 -8.09 -8.44 7.11
C ILE A 10 -8.86 -7.65 8.20
N ILE A 11 -8.17 -6.78 8.95
CA ILE A 11 -8.79 -5.93 9.98
C ILE A 11 -9.83 -4.99 9.36
N LEU A 12 -9.51 -4.34 8.24
CA LEU A 12 -10.46 -3.46 7.55
C LEU A 12 -11.65 -4.22 6.97
N THR A 13 -11.43 -5.36 6.32
CA THR A 13 -12.50 -6.20 5.79
C THR A 13 -13.41 -6.71 6.90
N PHE A 14 -12.85 -7.12 8.04
CA PHE A 14 -13.64 -7.56 9.19
C PHE A 14 -14.46 -6.41 9.80
N SER A 15 -13.88 -5.20 9.86
CA SER A 15 -14.57 -3.98 10.31
C SER A 15 -15.73 -3.59 9.38
N ALA A 16 -15.56 -3.78 8.07
CA ALA A 16 -16.57 -3.46 7.04
C ALA A 16 -17.66 -4.54 6.86
N ALA A 17 -17.30 -5.83 6.99
CA ALA A 17 -18.17 -6.98 6.71
C ALA A 17 -19.28 -7.19 7.76
N GLY A 18 -19.27 -6.48 8.90
CA GLY A 18 -20.44 -6.36 9.76
C GLY A 18 -20.51 -7.33 10.96
N LEU A 19 -19.42 -7.95 11.38
CA LEU A 19 -19.40 -8.67 12.66
C LEU A 19 -19.04 -7.68 13.79
N ARG A 20 -20.06 -7.06 14.40
CA ARG A 20 -20.02 -6.25 15.63
C ARG A 20 -19.47 -4.80 15.56
N LEU A 21 -19.13 -4.28 14.38
CA LEU A 21 -18.58 -2.93 14.22
C LEU A 21 -19.40 -2.00 13.29
N ARG A 22 -20.69 -2.29 13.06
CA ARG A 22 -21.60 -1.30 12.48
C ARG A 22 -22.14 -0.41 13.61
N PRO A 23 -22.11 0.93 13.50
CA PRO A 23 -22.83 1.77 14.45
C PRO A 23 -24.32 1.38 14.39
N SER A 24 -24.93 1.17 15.56
CA SER A 24 -26.35 0.86 15.64
C SER A 24 -27.12 1.98 14.96
N ILE A 25 -27.88 1.66 13.91
CA ILE A 25 -28.73 2.63 13.23
C ILE A 25 -29.93 2.87 14.17
N ASP A 26 -29.77 3.84 15.07
CA ASP A 26 -30.89 4.44 15.78
C ASP A 26 -31.19 5.79 15.09
N ALA A 27 -32.47 6.09 14.92
CA ALA A 27 -33.03 6.97 13.88
C ALA A 27 -32.65 8.48 13.98
N THR A 28 -31.58 8.88 14.67
CA THR A 28 -31.20 10.30 14.80
C THR A 28 -29.69 10.57 14.85
N CYS A 29 -28.79 9.59 15.03
CA CYS A 29 -27.36 9.83 14.82
C CYS A 29 -26.53 8.54 14.77
N CYS A 30 -25.94 8.24 13.62
CA CYS A 30 -24.98 7.14 13.46
C CYS A 30 -23.58 7.61 13.84
N HIS A 31 -23.24 7.65 15.13
CA HIS A 31 -21.86 7.87 15.56
C HIS A 31 -21.10 6.54 15.64
N PRO A 32 -19.94 6.40 14.95
CA PRO A 32 -19.10 5.23 15.10
C PRO A 32 -18.61 5.14 16.55
N THR A 33 -18.59 3.93 17.09
CA THR A 33 -18.02 3.71 18.42
C THR A 33 -16.51 3.98 18.39
N SER A 34 -15.92 4.43 19.50
CA SER A 34 -14.47 4.69 19.59
C SER A 34 -13.63 3.48 19.12
N VAL A 35 -14.11 2.27 19.38
CA VAL A 35 -13.49 1.00 18.94
C VAL A 35 -13.54 0.83 17.42
N GLN A 36 -14.63 1.22 16.76
CA GLN A 36 -14.75 1.17 15.30
C GLN A 36 -13.75 2.08 14.62
N THR A 37 -13.66 3.32 15.13
CA THR A 37 -12.71 4.31 14.63
C THR A 37 -11.27 3.86 14.86
N ALA A 38 -10.95 3.35 16.05
CA ALA A 38 -9.61 2.84 16.37
C ALA A 38 -9.20 1.66 15.48
N ALA A 39 -10.07 0.67 15.27
CA ALA A 39 -9.80 -0.46 14.39
C ALA A 39 -9.54 -0.03 12.94
N CYS A 40 -10.29 0.96 12.46
CA CYS A 40 -10.12 1.54 11.13
C CYS A 40 -8.74 2.21 10.98
N PHE A 41 -8.37 3.08 11.93
CA PHE A 41 -7.06 3.72 11.92
C PHE A 41 -5.92 2.70 12.02
N ILE A 42 -6.02 1.71 12.90
CA ILE A 42 -5.02 0.63 13.02
C ILE A 42 -4.86 -0.11 11.69
N GLY A 43 -5.96 -0.45 11.00
CA GLY A 43 -5.92 -1.07 9.68
C GLY A 43 -5.16 -0.22 8.65
N PHE A 44 -5.46 1.08 8.56
CA PHE A 44 -4.75 1.99 7.67
C PHE A 44 -3.26 2.16 8.03
N TYR A 45 -2.92 2.22 9.31
CA TYR A 45 -1.54 2.31 9.79
C TYR A 45 -0.72 1.05 9.50
N LEU A 46 -1.35 -0.11 9.38
CA LEU A 46 -0.68 -1.35 8.99
C LEU A 46 -0.49 -1.45 7.47
N ILE A 47 -1.47 -0.98 6.68
CA ILE A 47 -1.42 -1.03 5.22
C ILE A 47 -0.38 -0.04 4.66
N ALA A 48 -0.37 1.21 5.13
CA ALA A 48 0.48 2.27 4.59
C ALA A 48 1.99 1.93 4.50
N PRO A 49 2.66 1.45 5.57
CA PRO A 49 4.05 1.03 5.48
C PRO A 49 4.22 -0.29 4.71
N GLY A 50 3.21 -1.17 4.75
CA GLY A 50 3.23 -2.46 4.06
C GLY A 50 3.27 -2.31 2.54
N THR A 51 2.40 -1.49 1.96
CA THR A 51 2.35 -1.23 0.51
C THR A 51 3.54 -0.40 0.02
N GLY A 52 3.98 0.60 0.79
CA GLY A 52 5.18 1.38 0.47
C GLY A 52 6.46 0.54 0.43
N GLY A 53 6.62 -0.39 1.36
CA GLY A 53 7.80 -1.26 1.44
C GLY A 53 7.88 -2.34 0.36
N ILE A 54 6.75 -2.83 -0.13
CA ILE A 54 6.71 -3.84 -1.21
C ILE A 54 7.15 -3.22 -2.54
N LYS A 55 6.65 -2.01 -2.85
CA LYS A 55 6.96 -1.31 -4.10
C LYS A 55 8.48 -1.03 -4.24
N SER A 56 9.14 -0.62 -3.16
CA SER A 56 10.58 -0.33 -3.16
C SER A 56 11.44 -1.59 -3.23
N TRP A 57 11.08 -2.65 -2.49
CA TRP A 57 11.83 -3.90 -2.49
C TRP A 57 11.80 -4.63 -3.83
N ALA A 58 10.65 -4.64 -4.50
CA ALA A 58 10.47 -5.29 -5.79
C ALA A 58 11.40 -4.73 -6.89
N SER A 59 11.63 -3.41 -6.89
CA SER A 59 12.54 -2.76 -7.85
C SER A 59 13.99 -3.20 -7.65
N SER A 60 14.45 -3.30 -6.39
CA SER A 60 15.81 -3.78 -6.09
C SER A 60 16.02 -5.25 -6.45
N LEU A 61 15.01 -6.10 -6.24
CA LEU A 61 15.06 -7.49 -6.68
C LEU A 61 15.09 -7.60 -8.20
N GLY A 62 14.22 -6.85 -8.90
CA GLY A 62 14.16 -6.82 -10.36
C GLY A 62 15.48 -6.35 -10.99
N ALA A 63 16.12 -5.35 -10.40
CA ALA A 63 17.42 -4.84 -10.83
C ALA A 63 18.58 -5.82 -10.59
N GLY A 64 18.42 -6.77 -9.67
CA GLY A 64 19.42 -7.82 -9.40
C GLY A 64 19.50 -8.90 -10.47
N GLN A 65 18.57 -8.92 -11.43
CA GLN A 65 18.57 -9.89 -12.54
C GLN A 65 19.52 -9.50 -13.69
N PHE A 66 20.05 -8.27 -13.70
CA PHE A 66 20.93 -7.78 -14.76
C PHE A 66 22.40 -7.88 -14.34
N ASP A 67 23.24 -8.51 -15.16
CA ASP A 67 24.69 -8.56 -14.93
C ASP A 67 25.33 -7.21 -15.27
N GLU A 68 26.25 -6.77 -14.41
CA GLU A 68 26.95 -5.50 -14.54
C GLU A 68 28.18 -5.59 -15.46
N ASN A 69 28.67 -6.81 -15.71
CA ASN A 69 29.81 -7.08 -16.59
C ASN A 69 29.46 -6.98 -18.08
N TYR A 70 28.18 -7.11 -18.44
CA TYR A 70 27.73 -6.98 -19.83
C TYR A 70 27.18 -5.57 -20.11
N ASN A 71 27.83 -4.88 -21.05
CA ASN A 71 27.48 -3.50 -21.42
C ASN A 71 26.04 -3.33 -21.91
N ILE A 72 25.43 -4.38 -22.45
CA ILE A 72 24.04 -4.41 -22.92
C ILE A 72 23.10 -4.49 -21.71
N GLU A 73 23.29 -5.46 -20.82
CA GLU A 73 22.45 -5.67 -19.64
C GLU A 73 22.52 -4.50 -18.66
N ARG A 74 23.68 -3.84 -18.55
CA ARG A 74 23.83 -2.60 -17.75
C ARG A 74 22.99 -1.43 -18.30
N LYS A 75 22.87 -1.31 -19.62
CA LYS A 75 21.98 -0.30 -20.23
C LYS A 75 20.51 -0.62 -19.96
N GLU A 76 20.13 -1.89 -20.06
CA GLU A 76 18.77 -2.35 -19.76
C GLU A 76 18.41 -2.13 -18.28
N LYS A 77 19.35 -2.39 -17.36
CA LYS A 77 19.18 -2.08 -15.92
C LYS A 77 18.89 -0.59 -15.67
N SER A 78 19.63 0.29 -16.34
CA SER A 78 19.41 1.74 -16.26
C SER A 78 18.07 2.16 -16.85
N SER A 79 17.68 1.58 -17.99
CA SER A 79 16.38 1.80 -18.64
C SER A 79 15.22 1.37 -17.73
N PHE A 80 15.33 0.19 -17.10
CA PHE A 80 14.35 -0.32 -16.14
C PHE A 80 14.16 0.61 -14.94
N LEU A 81 15.25 1.07 -14.32
CA LEU A 81 15.19 2.00 -13.19
C LEU A 81 14.64 3.37 -13.60
N ASN A 82 15.04 3.89 -14.76
CA ASN A 82 14.56 5.18 -15.26
C ASN A 82 13.06 5.15 -15.59
N TRP A 83 12.60 4.05 -16.19
CA TRP A 83 11.16 3.80 -16.39
C TRP A 83 10.42 3.72 -15.06
N HIS A 84 10.93 2.95 -14.09
CA HIS A 84 10.30 2.80 -12.78
C HIS A 84 10.18 4.13 -12.03
N ILE A 85 11.24 4.95 -12.03
CA ILE A 85 11.24 6.29 -11.45
C ILE A 85 10.26 7.20 -12.19
N SER A 86 10.22 7.14 -13.53
CA SER A 86 9.26 7.92 -14.32
C SER A 86 7.82 7.57 -13.99
N GLN A 87 7.50 6.28 -13.79
CA GLN A 87 6.18 5.84 -13.35
C GLN A 87 5.82 6.35 -11.95
N LEU A 88 6.75 6.28 -10.98
CA LEU A 88 6.53 6.81 -9.63
C LEU A 88 6.27 8.32 -9.62
N VAL A 89 7.02 9.08 -10.42
CA VAL A 89 6.83 10.53 -10.59
C VAL A 89 5.46 10.79 -11.22
N LEU A 90 5.10 10.07 -12.27
CA LEU A 90 3.81 10.24 -12.95
C LEU A 90 2.62 9.95 -12.01
N GLU A 91 2.71 8.90 -11.19
CA GLU A 91 1.68 8.55 -10.18
C GLU A 91 1.52 9.69 -9.14
N HIS A 92 2.59 10.40 -8.80
CA HIS A 92 2.57 11.56 -7.91
C HIS A 92 2.05 12.87 -8.56
N TYR A 93 2.09 12.98 -9.90
CA TYR A 93 1.51 14.11 -10.63
C TYR A 93 0.04 13.89 -11.03
N LEU A 94 -0.40 12.63 -11.15
CA LEU A 94 -1.75 12.27 -11.59
C LEU A 94 -2.77 12.12 -10.44
N LEU A 95 -2.33 11.85 -9.20
CA LEU A 95 -3.22 11.93 -8.04
C LEU A 95 -3.17 13.35 -7.45
N PRO A 96 -4.30 14.09 -7.42
CA PRO A 96 -4.35 15.34 -6.67
C PRO A 96 -4.10 15.05 -5.18
N PRO A 97 -3.37 15.92 -4.46
CA PRO A 97 -3.35 15.83 -3.01
C PRO A 97 -4.78 16.06 -2.51
N CYS A 98 -5.38 15.04 -1.89
CA CYS A 98 -6.56 15.23 -1.06
C CYS A 98 -6.19 15.96 0.23
#